data_AF-A0A5N3PH18-F1
#
_entry.id   AF-A0A5N3PH18-F1
#
_cell.length_a   1.000
_cell.length_b   1.000
_cell.length_c   1.000
_cell.angle_alpha   90.00
_cell.angle_beta   90.00
_cell.angle_gamma   90.00
#
_symmetry.space_group_name_H-M   'P 1'
#
loop_
_entity.id
_entity.type
_entity.pdbx_description
1 polymer ?
#
loop_
_entity_poly.entity_id
_entity_poly.type
_entity_poly.pdbx_seq_one_letter_code
_entity_poly.pdbx_strand_id
1 'polypeptide(L)'
;MAKKPKGKPRPRQKYTPTRKYLGHELKRAIYMAGEGMSASEIAIALGGTTAVKIRSLLSKHGISLKRRGGYDDRIVVRCTTPEREAITAFAERFDMEAGPFMLRLAMEATAKHIHDVFEDGGDA
;
A
#
# COMPACT_ATOMS: atom_id res chain seq x y z
N MET A 1 -44.36 10.73 32.09
CA MET A 1 -43.05 10.55 31.42
C MET A 1 -42.78 9.05 31.23
N ALA A 2 -42.89 8.53 30.01
CA ALA A 2 -42.74 7.10 29.73
C ALA A 2 -41.25 6.70 29.68
N LYS A 3 -40.84 5.69 30.48
CA LYS A 3 -39.49 5.12 30.47
C LYS A 3 -39.28 4.32 29.18
N LYS A 4 -38.25 4.67 28.39
CA LYS A 4 -37.84 3.92 27.19
C LYS A 4 -37.44 2.48 27.57
N PRO A 5 -37.81 1.45 26.78
CA PRO A 5 -37.46 0.07 27.07
C PRO A 5 -35.95 -0.15 26.90
N LYS A 6 -35.35 -0.83 27.89
CA LYS A 6 -33.93 -1.19 27.89
C LYS A 6 -33.67 -2.21 26.77
N GLY A 7 -32.87 -1.81 25.77
CA GLY A 7 -32.47 -2.68 24.67
C GLY A 7 -31.75 -3.95 25.15
N LYS A 8 -32.03 -5.08 24.48
CA LYS A 8 -31.43 -6.38 24.82
C LYS A 8 -29.89 -6.30 24.76
N PRO A 9 -29.17 -6.94 25.71
CA PRO A 9 -27.72 -6.94 25.70
C PRO A 9 -27.19 -7.62 24.43
N ARG A 10 -26.27 -6.95 23.72
CA ARG A 10 -25.61 -7.52 22.54
C ARG A 10 -24.85 -8.79 22.97
N PRO A 11 -24.92 -9.88 22.20
CA PRO A 11 -24.22 -11.11 22.53
C PRO A 11 -22.72 -10.84 22.66
N ARG A 12 -22.11 -11.26 23.78
CA ARG A 12 -20.66 -11.17 24.00
C ARG A 12 -19.96 -11.94 22.89
N GLN A 13 -19.18 -11.23 22.07
CA GLN A 13 -18.43 -11.81 20.97
C GLN A 13 -17.47 -12.87 21.54
N LYS A 14 -17.61 -14.12 21.09
CA LYS A 14 -16.78 -15.24 21.57
C LYS A 14 -15.31 -14.92 21.31
N TYR A 15 -14.50 -14.92 22.37
CA TYR A 15 -13.06 -14.70 22.28
C TYR A 15 -12.44 -15.78 21.38
N THR A 16 -12.06 -15.39 20.17
CA THR A 16 -11.34 -16.28 19.26
C THR A 16 -9.84 -16.08 19.54
N PRO A 17 -9.08 -17.14 19.85
CA PRO A 17 -7.66 -17.01 20.16
C PRO A 17 -6.92 -16.20 19.09
N THR A 18 -6.18 -15.19 19.53
CA THR A 18 -5.37 -14.38 18.62
C THR A 18 -4.17 -15.23 18.18
N ARG A 19 -4.19 -15.71 16.93
CA ARG A 19 -3.03 -16.34 16.30
C ARG A 19 -1.81 -15.42 16.48
N LYS A 20 -0.77 -15.92 17.15
CA LYS A 20 0.53 -15.24 17.20
C LYS A 20 1.21 -15.49 15.86
N TYR A 21 1.51 -14.42 15.12
CA TYR A 21 2.25 -14.53 13.86
C TYR A 21 3.67 -14.98 14.17
N LEU A 22 4.13 -15.99 13.45
CA LEU A 22 5.52 -16.40 13.51
C LEU A 22 6.39 -15.35 12.78
N GLY A 23 7.66 -15.21 13.17
CA GLY A 23 8.54 -14.16 12.62
C GLY A 23 8.68 -14.19 11.09
N HIS A 24 8.58 -15.37 10.47
CA HIS A 24 8.61 -15.52 9.01
C HIS A 24 7.35 -15.00 8.32
N GLU A 25 6.18 -15.13 8.95
CA GLU A 25 4.91 -14.64 8.40
C GLU A 25 4.86 -13.12 8.40
N LEU A 26 5.40 -12.50 9.45
CA LEU A 26 5.57 -11.05 9.51
C LEU A 26 6.48 -10.57 8.39
N LYS A 27 7.67 -11.16 8.23
CA LYS A 27 8.59 -10.78 7.13
C LYS A 27 7.92 -10.90 5.76
N ARG A 28 7.17 -11.98 5.53
CA ARG A 28 6.44 -12.21 4.28
C ARG A 28 5.32 -11.18 4.07
N ALA A 29 4.57 -10.84 5.11
CA ALA A 29 3.54 -9.81 5.07
C ALA A 29 4.12 -8.42 4.73
N ILE A 30 5.26 -8.07 5.33
CA ILE A 30 5.98 -6.81 5.07
C ILE A 30 6.46 -6.76 3.62
N TYR A 31 7.05 -7.85 3.12
CA TYR A 31 7.48 -7.93 1.74
C TYR A 31 6.32 -7.68 0.76
N MET A 32 5.20 -8.40 0.93
CA MET A 32 4.01 -8.25 0.08
C MET A 32 3.38 -6.86 0.19
N ALA A 33 3.39 -6.25 1.38
CA ALA A 33 2.98 -4.86 1.56
C ALA A 33 3.86 -3.90 0.76
N GLY A 34 5.17 -4.15 0.71
CA GLY A 34 6.14 -3.42 -0.09
C GLY A 34 5.97 -3.59 -1.60
N GLU A 35 5.35 -4.67 -2.05
CA GLU A 35 4.92 -4.91 -3.44
C GLU A 35 3.57 -4.24 -3.76
N GLY A 36 2.97 -3.55 -2.78
CA GLY A 36 1.71 -2.84 -2.96
C GLY A 36 0.46 -3.71 -2.84
N MET A 37 0.57 -4.96 -2.34
CA MET A 37 -0.60 -5.81 -2.09
C MET A 37 -1.49 -5.21 -0.99
N SER A 38 -2.79 -5.39 -1.15
CA SER A 38 -3.79 -5.02 -0.14
C SER A 38 -3.83 -6.02 1.01
N ALA A 39 -4.40 -5.60 2.14
CA ALA A 39 -4.55 -6.45 3.31
C ALA A 39 -5.30 -7.77 3.03
N SER A 40 -6.25 -7.73 2.09
CA SER A 40 -7.03 -8.89 1.70
C SER A 40 -6.21 -9.88 0.89
N GLU A 41 -5.42 -9.39 -0.08
CA GLU A 41 -4.50 -10.22 -0.87
C GLU A 41 -3.44 -10.86 0.01
N ILE A 42 -2.84 -10.09 0.93
CA ILE A 42 -1.86 -10.62 1.89
C ILE A 42 -2.50 -11.69 2.79
N ALA A 43 -3.74 -11.47 3.22
CA ALA A 43 -4.44 -12.44 4.06
C ALA A 43 -4.73 -13.76 3.34
N ILE A 44 -5.08 -13.69 2.05
CA ILE A 44 -5.27 -14.86 1.19
C ILE A 44 -3.92 -15.58 0.99
N ALA A 45 -2.85 -14.84 0.70
CA ALA A 45 -1.53 -15.41 0.44
C ALA A 45 -0.90 -16.11 1.66
N LEU A 46 -1.16 -15.61 2.87
CA LEU A 46 -0.66 -16.21 4.12
C LEU A 46 -1.54 -17.35 4.64
N GLY A 47 -2.84 -17.33 4.35
CA GLY A 47 -3.80 -18.30 4.87
C GLY A 47 -4.02 -18.19 6.39
N GLY A 48 -5.18 -18.65 6.86
CA GLY A 48 -5.50 -18.71 8.30
C GLY A 48 -5.51 -17.35 9.01
N THR A 49 -5.67 -16.25 8.26
CA THR A 49 -5.65 -14.87 8.76
C THR A 49 -6.71 -14.04 8.06
N THR A 50 -7.00 -12.83 8.57
CA THR A 50 -7.97 -11.91 7.97
C THR A 50 -7.30 -10.59 7.62
N ALA A 51 -7.87 -9.87 6.65
CA ALA A 51 -7.40 -8.54 6.25
C ALA A 51 -7.33 -7.55 7.43
N VAL A 52 -8.25 -7.67 8.39
CA VAL A 52 -8.26 -6.84 9.61
C VAL A 52 -7.04 -7.13 10.48
N LYS A 53 -6.70 -8.42 10.67
CA LYS A 53 -5.53 -8.80 11.46
C LYS A 53 -4.22 -8.41 10.77
N ILE A 54 -4.14 -8.54 9.44
CA ILE A 54 -2.97 -8.08 8.68
C ILE A 54 -2.79 -6.56 8.76
N ARG A 55 -3.86 -5.77 8.65
CA ARG A 55 -3.80 -4.32 8.87
C ARG A 55 -3.31 -3.98 10.27
N SER A 56 -3.87 -4.63 11.29
CA SER A 56 -3.45 -4.39 12.68
C SER A 56 -2.00 -4.80 12.91
N LEU A 57 -1.56 -5.93 12.35
CA LEU A 57 -0.19 -6.41 12.43
C LEU A 57 0.78 -5.39 11.82
N LEU A 58 0.56 -5.00 10.56
CA LEU A 58 1.46 -4.10 9.85
C LEU A 58 1.43 -2.68 10.41
N SER A 59 0.27 -2.20 10.86
CA SER A 59 0.14 -0.91 11.53
C SER A 59 0.95 -0.83 12.83
N LYS A 60 1.03 -1.91 13.63
CA LYS A 60 1.90 -2.00 14.81
C LYS A 60 3.39 -1.88 14.48
N HIS A 61 3.77 -2.19 13.23
CA HIS A 61 5.14 -2.08 12.72
C HIS A 61 5.34 -0.85 11.83
N GLY A 62 4.42 0.12 11.85
CA GLY A 62 4.53 1.38 11.09
C GLY A 62 4.26 1.25 9.60
N ILE A 63 3.77 0.10 9.12
CA ILE A 63 3.53 -0.16 7.70
C ILE A 63 2.07 0.08 7.38
N SER A 64 1.82 1.11 6.57
CA SER A 64 0.48 1.48 6.10
C SER A 64 0.15 0.72 4.82
N LEU A 65 -0.91 -0.08 4.85
CA LEU A 65 -1.41 -0.79 3.66
C LEU A 65 -2.33 0.09 2.81
N LYS A 66 -2.33 -0.15 1.49
CA LYS A 66 -3.30 0.45 0.57
C LYS A 66 -4.73 0.17 1.04
N ARG A 67 -5.54 1.23 1.19
CA ARG A 67 -6.99 1.11 1.39
C ARG A 67 -7.63 0.89 0.01
N ARG A 68 -8.40 -0.19 -0.16
CA ARG A 68 -9.33 -0.27 -1.31
C ARG A 68 -10.36 0.84 -1.14
N GLY A 69 -10.43 1.77 -2.10
CA GLY A 69 -11.44 2.82 -2.16
C GLY A 69 -10.95 4.27 -2.00
N GLY A 70 -9.65 4.52 -2.00
CA GLY A 70 -9.13 5.87 -2.29
C GLY A 70 -8.75 5.95 -3.76
N TYR A 71 -9.18 6.98 -4.48
CA TYR A 71 -8.72 7.32 -5.83
C TYR A 71 -7.24 7.80 -5.85
N ASP A 72 -6.46 7.38 -4.85
CA ASP A 72 -5.05 7.74 -4.72
C ASP A 72 -4.22 6.63 -5.39
N ASP A 73 -3.94 6.79 -6.67
CA ASP A 73 -2.87 6.03 -7.31
C ASP A 73 -1.54 6.48 -6.72
N ARG A 74 -0.90 5.57 -5.97
CA ARG A 74 0.39 5.84 -5.32
C ARG A 74 1.49 5.10 -6.04
N ILE A 75 2.47 5.85 -6.53
CA ILE A 75 3.75 5.33 -6.99
C ILE A 75 4.72 5.32 -5.81
N VAL A 76 5.29 4.15 -5.51
CA VAL A 76 6.32 4.01 -4.49
C VAL A 76 7.63 3.69 -5.19
N VAL A 77 8.59 4.60 -5.12
CA VAL A 77 9.93 4.39 -5.66
C VAL A 77 10.85 3.98 -4.52
N ARG A 78 11.51 2.82 -4.64
CA ARG A 78 12.60 2.44 -3.76
C ARG A 78 13.90 3.00 -4.33
N CYS A 79 14.60 3.77 -3.51
CA CYS A 79 15.91 4.31 -3.84
C CYS A 79 16.81 4.28 -2.60
N THR A 80 18.12 4.31 -2.82
CA THR A 80 19.12 4.45 -1.75
C THR A 80 19.14 5.88 -1.20
N THR A 81 19.73 6.10 -0.02
CA THR A 81 19.88 7.45 0.54
C THR A 81 20.60 8.41 -0.41
N PRO A 82 21.74 8.04 -1.03
CA PRO A 82 22.42 8.90 -1.99
C PRO A 82 21.58 9.21 -3.24
N GLU A 83 20.84 8.23 -3.77
CA GLU A 83 19.93 8.44 -4.89
C GLU A 83 18.83 9.44 -4.53
N ARG A 84 18.25 9.33 -3.34
CA ARG A 84 17.23 10.28 -2.87
C ARG A 84 17.78 11.69 -2.77
N GLU A 85 18.99 11.87 -2.24
CA GLU A 85 19.65 13.17 -2.16
C GLU A 85 19.91 13.77 -3.55
N ALA A 86 20.39 12.95 -4.49
CA ALA A 86 20.57 13.36 -5.87
C ALA A 86 19.24 13.80 -6.49
N ILE A 87 18.17 13.01 -6.32
CA ILE A 87 16.83 13.35 -6.84
C ILE A 87 16.34 14.68 -6.26
N THR A 88 16.49 14.90 -4.96
CA THR A 88 16.12 16.17 -4.32
C THR A 88 16.90 17.34 -4.91
N ALA A 89 18.22 17.21 -5.01
CA ALA A 89 19.07 18.26 -5.58
C ALA A 89 18.75 18.55 -7.06
N PHE A 90 18.33 17.54 -7.82
CA PHE A 90 17.84 17.73 -9.19
C PHE A 90 16.49 18.43 -9.21
N ALA A 91 15.56 18.04 -8.34
CA ALA A 91 14.22 18.63 -8.26
C ALA A 91 14.27 20.13 -7.89
N GLU A 92 15.20 20.54 -7.03
CA GLU A 92 15.44 21.95 -6.69
C GLU A 92 15.77 22.81 -7.91
N ARG A 93 16.46 22.27 -8.92
CA ARG A 93 16.76 23.00 -10.17
C ARG A 93 15.51 23.36 -10.96
N PHE A 94 14.41 22.65 -10.71
CA PHE A 94 13.12 22.86 -11.34
C PHE A 94 12.10 23.54 -10.41
N ASP A 95 12.53 24.01 -9.23
CA ASP A 95 11.66 24.59 -8.19
C ASP A 95 10.52 23.65 -7.80
N MET A 96 10.83 22.35 -7.68
CA MET A 96 9.86 21.30 -7.38
C MET A 96 10.32 20.43 -6.22
N GLU A 97 9.35 19.87 -5.48
CA GLU A 97 9.63 18.80 -4.52
C GLU A 97 10.01 17.49 -5.24
N ALA A 98 10.87 16.70 -4.60
CA ALA A 98 11.40 15.44 -5.15
C ALA A 98 10.31 14.43 -5.55
N GLY A 99 9.21 14.35 -4.78
CA GLY A 99 8.10 13.42 -5.05
C GLY A 99 7.36 13.76 -6.36
N PRO A 100 6.80 14.97 -6.49
CA PRO A 100 6.19 15.45 -7.74
C PRO A 100 7.15 15.38 -8.94
N PHE A 101 8.43 15.69 -8.73
CA PHE A 101 9.44 15.59 -9.78
C PHE A 101 9.60 14.15 -10.29
N MET A 102 9.73 13.18 -9.37
CA MET A 102 9.81 11.76 -9.72
C MET A 102 8.55 11.24 -10.40
N LEU A 103 7.38 11.69 -9.95
CA LEU A 103 6.12 11.34 -10.60
C LEU A 103 6.11 11.84 -12.04
N ARG A 104 6.52 13.09 -12.28
CA ARG A 104 6.61 13.66 -13.62
C ARG A 104 7.55 12.86 -14.53
N LEU A 105 8.75 12.52 -14.03
CA LEU A 105 9.70 11.69 -14.78
C LEU A 105 9.14 10.32 -15.13
N ALA A 106 8.46 9.67 -14.18
CA ALA A 106 7.83 8.38 -14.41
C ALA A 106 6.72 8.47 -15.48
N MET A 107 5.89 9.51 -15.43
CA MET A 107 4.85 9.74 -16.43
C MET A 107 5.43 10.01 -17.81
N GLU A 108 6.49 10.82 -17.90
CA GLU A 108 7.16 11.14 -19.18
C GLU A 108 7.82 9.90 -19.80
N ALA A 109 8.50 9.10 -18.99
CA ALA A 109 9.07 7.83 -19.44
C ALA A 109 7.99 6.84 -19.91
N THR A 110 6.85 6.79 -19.22
CA THR A 110 5.71 5.93 -19.61
C THR A 110 5.08 6.43 -20.91
N ALA A 111 4.90 7.74 -21.07
CA ALA A 111 4.36 8.33 -22.29
C ALA A 111 5.26 8.06 -23.50
N LYS A 112 6.58 8.19 -23.33
CA LYS A 112 7.55 7.83 -24.37
C LYS A 112 7.47 6.35 -24.73
N HIS A 113 7.43 5.46 -23.73
CA HIS A 113 7.31 4.03 -23.98
C HIS A 113 6.02 3.66 -24.71
N ILE A 114 4.90 4.30 -24.36
CA ILE A 114 3.63 4.13 -25.08
C ILE A 114 3.80 4.59 -26.53
N HIS A 115 4.38 5.77 -26.77
CA HIS A 115 4.61 6.28 -28.12
C HIS A 115 5.46 5.31 -28.97
N ASP A 116 6.58 4.84 -28.42
CA ASP A 116 7.47 3.90 -29.11
C ASP A 116 6.75 2.58 -29.47
N VAL A 117 5.93 2.05 -28.55
CA VAL A 117 5.14 0.81 -28.79
C VAL A 117 4.04 1.01 -29.85
N PHE A 118 3.44 2.20 -29.94
CA PHE A 118 2.37 2.48 -30.90
C PHE A 118 2.87 2.89 -32.28
N GLU A 119 4.06 3.47 -32.41
CA GLU A 119 4.67 3.77 -33.71
C GLU A 119 5.38 2.56 -34.33
N ASP A 120 5.99 1.68 -33.54
CA ASP A 120 6.64 0.45 -34.04
C ASP A 120 5.66 -0.70 -34.36
N GLY A 121 4.39 -0.55 -33.99
CA GLY A 121 3.33 -1.55 -34.23
C GLY A 121 2.48 -1.31 -35.49
N GLY A 122 2.86 -0.34 -36.33
CA GLY A 122 2.08 0.13 -37.48
C GLY A 122 2.27 -0.61 -38.80
N ASP A 123 3.10 -1.66 -38.86
CA ASP A 123 3.29 -2.49 -40.06
C ASP A 123 3.16 -3.99 -39.71
N ALA A 124 1.92 -4.48 -39.70
CA ALA A 124 1.61 -5.91 -39.83
C ALA A 124 0.22 -6.12 -40.45
#